data_AF-A0A9E3VZC4-F1
#
_entry.id   AF-A0A9E3VZC4-F1
#
_cell.length_a   1.000
_cell.length_b   1.000
_cell.length_c   1.000
_cell.angle_alpha   90.00
_cell.angle_beta   90.00
_cell.angle_gamma   90.00
#
_symmetry.space_group_name_H-M   'P 1'
#
loop_
_entity.id
_entity.type
_entity.pdbx_description
1 polymer ?
#
loop_
_entity_poly.entity_id
_entity_poly.type
_entity_poly.pdbx_seq_one_letter_code
_entity_poly.pdbx_strand_id
1 'polypeptide(L)' 'PTITVKSSPSASSVDLFVLHEGTKVSLLDELDGWQKIRIANGSVGWLPVEASKGI' A
#
# COMPACT_ATOMS: atom_id res chain seq x y z
N PRO A 1 -7.48 12.09 -1.28
CA PRO A 1 -6.82 11.40 -0.14
C PRO A 1 -5.40 10.93 -0.43
N THR A 2 -4.57 10.78 0.59
CA THR A 2 -3.23 10.16 0.47
C THR A 2 -3.09 8.96 1.38
N ILE A 3 -2.32 7.97 0.94
CA ILE A 3 -2.10 6.72 1.68
C ILE A 3 -0.61 6.46 1.75
N THR A 4 -0.10 6.26 2.95
CA THR A 4 1.30 5.93 3.19
C THR A 4 1.51 4.43 3.01
N VAL A 5 2.42 4.06 2.12
CA VAL A 5 2.83 2.68 1.88
C VAL A 5 4.02 2.34 2.76
N LYS A 6 3.95 1.19 3.40
CA LYS A 6 4.84 0.69 4.44
C LYS A 6 5.78 -0.40 3.92
N SER A 7 6.92 -0.59 4.59
CA SER A 7 7.89 -1.63 4.22
C SER A 7 7.46 -3.04 4.62
N SER A 8 6.61 -3.19 5.63
CA SER A 8 6.07 -4.47 6.11
C SER A 8 4.61 -4.31 6.57
N PRO A 9 3.85 -5.41 6.79
CA PRO A 9 2.46 -5.36 7.22
C PRO A 9 2.36 -5.01 8.71
N SER A 10 2.79 -3.80 9.06
CA SER A 10 2.82 -3.29 10.41
C SER A 10 2.76 -1.76 10.43
N ALA A 11 1.93 -1.21 11.31
CA ALA A 11 1.77 0.24 11.47
C ALA A 11 3.07 0.93 11.92
N SER A 12 3.93 0.22 12.65
CA SER A 12 5.20 0.73 13.17
C SER A 12 6.37 0.58 12.19
N SER A 13 6.13 0.03 11.00
CA SER A 13 7.17 -0.12 9.98
C SER A 13 7.46 1.18 9.24
N VAL A 14 8.57 1.16 8.49
CA VAL A 14 9.10 2.32 7.78
C VAL A 14 8.17 2.72 6.64
N ASP A 15 7.93 4.02 6.50
CA ASP A 15 7.22 4.59 5.36
C ASP A 15 8.12 4.57 4.12
N LEU A 16 7.62 4.02 3.01
CA LEU A 16 8.36 3.92 1.76
C LEU A 16 8.00 5.03 0.78
N PHE A 17 6.70 5.24 0.54
CA PHE A 17 6.18 6.25 -0.37
C PHE A 17 4.71 6.54 -0.08
N VAL A 18 4.21 7.63 -0.66
CA VAL A 18 2.81 8.05 -0.53
C VAL A 18 2.10 7.85 -1.87
N LEU A 19 0.94 7.22 -1.83
CA LEU A 19 0.00 7.15 -2.93
C LEU A 19 -0.97 8.32 -2.88
N HIS A 20 -1.24 8.87 -4.04
CA HIS A 20 -2.36 9.79 -4.24
C HIS A 20 -3.56 9.00 -4.74
N GLU A 21 -4.75 9.45 -4.37
CA GLU A 21 -6.02 8.96 -4.92
C GLU A 21 -5.98 8.81 -6.45
N GLY A 22 -6.58 7.74 -6.97
CA GLY A 22 -6.58 7.39 -8.39
C GLY A 22 -5.30 6.72 -8.90
N THR A 23 -4.32 6.45 -8.02
CA THR A 23 -3.12 5.68 -8.40
C THR A 23 -3.47 4.21 -8.56
N LYS A 24 -3.41 3.68 -9.78
CA LYS A 24 -3.62 2.24 -10.01
C LYS A 24 -2.53 1.41 -9.33
N VAL A 25 -2.96 0.40 -8.60
CA VAL A 25 -2.10 -0.57 -7.92
C VAL A 25 -2.46 -1.99 -8.34
N SER A 26 -1.49 -2.90 -8.29
CA SER A 26 -1.72 -4.34 -8.45
C SER A 26 -1.56 -5.02 -7.10
N LEU A 27 -2.55 -5.80 -6.69
CA LEU A 27 -2.46 -6.63 -5.49
C LEU A 27 -1.51 -7.80 -5.73
N LEU A 28 -0.56 -7.99 -4.83
CA LEU A 28 0.41 -9.10 -4.85
C LEU A 28 0.14 -10.11 -3.76
N ASP A 29 -0.29 -9.66 -2.58
CA ASP A 29 -0.48 -10.52 -1.40
C ASP A 29 -1.40 -9.84 -0.38
N GLU A 30 -1.96 -10.63 0.54
CA GLU A 30 -2.78 -10.13 1.63
C GLU A 30 -2.46 -10.88 2.93
N LEU A 31 -2.18 -10.14 4.01
CA LEU A 31 -1.79 -10.71 5.30
C LEU A 31 -2.28 -9.82 6.45
N ASP A 32 -3.05 -10.41 7.37
CA ASP A 32 -3.44 -9.78 8.64
C ASP A 32 -4.04 -8.36 8.49
N GLY A 33 -4.90 -8.16 7.49
CA GLY A 33 -5.52 -6.85 7.22
C GLY A 33 -4.64 -5.88 6.42
N TRP A 34 -3.53 -6.35 5.88
CA TRP A 34 -2.64 -5.60 4.99
C TRP A 34 -2.61 -6.18 3.58
N GLN A 35 -2.42 -5.30 2.61
CA GLN A 35 -2.26 -5.65 1.20
C GLN A 35 -0.87 -5.26 0.74
N LYS A 36 -0.16 -6.24 0.19
CA LYS A 36 1.07 -5.99 -0.55
C LYS A 36 0.70 -5.61 -1.97
N ILE A 37 1.21 -4.47 -2.41
CA ILE A 37 0.89 -3.93 -3.73
C ILE A 37 2.14 -3.66 -4.56
N ARG A 38 1.96 -3.57 -5.88
CA ARG A 38 2.93 -3.02 -6.82
C ARG A 38 2.30 -1.90 -7.62
N ILE A 39 3.05 -0.82 -7.85
CA ILE A 39 2.62 0.28 -8.71
C ILE A 39 3.38 0.29 -10.05
N ALA A 40 2.95 1.12 -11.00
CA ALA A 40 3.44 1.12 -12.38
C ALA A 40 4.95 1.32 -12.52
N ASN A 41 5.60 2.06 -11.62
CA ASN A 41 7.05 2.25 -11.64
C ASN A 41 7.84 1.04 -11.08
N GLY A 42 7.14 -0.01 -10.64
CA GLY A 42 7.74 -1.22 -10.09
C GLY A 42 7.89 -1.24 -8.57
N SER A 43 7.66 -0.12 -7.86
CA SER A 43 7.74 -0.07 -6.39
C SER A 43 6.72 -0.99 -5.74
N VAL A 44 7.13 -1.61 -4.63
CA VAL A 44 6.36 -2.57 -3.85
C VAL A 44 6.32 -2.16 -2.39
N GLY A 45 5.18 -2.36 -1.74
CA GLY A 45 5.04 -2.15 -0.31
C GLY A 45 3.67 -2.57 0.21
N TRP A 46 3.41 -2.30 1.48
CA TRP A 46 2.22 -2.73 2.21
C TRP A 46 1.33 -1.54 2.58
N LEU A 47 0.01 -1.72 2.52
CA LEU A 47 -0.94 -0.74 3.03
C LEU A 47 -2.14 -1.45 3.67
N PRO A 48 -2.83 -0.85 4.65
CA PRO A 48 -4.00 -1.45 5.27
C PRO A 48 -5.13 -1.65 4.24
N VAL A 49 -5.87 -2.76 4.33
CA VAL A 49 -7.03 -3.04 3.46
C VAL A 49 -8.06 -1.92 3.51
N GLU A 50 -8.23 -1.26 4.65
CA GLU A 50 -9.16 -0.12 4.75
C GLU A 50 -8.71 1.09 3.92
N ALA A 51 -7.40 1.29 3.75
CA ALA A 51 -6.85 2.38 2.97
C ALA A 51 -7.08 2.15 1.47
N SER A 52 -7.01 0.91 0.98
CA SER A 52 -7.18 0.63 -0.46
C SER A 52 -8.59 0.87 -1.00
N LYS A 53 -9.62 0.95 -0.12
CA LYS A 53 -11.01 1.17 -0.53
C LYS A 53 -11.29 2.52 -1.21
N GLY A 54 -10.35 3.46 -1.17
CA GLY A 54 -10.47 4.80 -1.76
C GLY A 54 -9.47 5.12 -2.88
N ILE A 55 -8.81 4.10 -3.44
CA ILE A 55 -7.83 4.25 -4.53
C ILE A 55 -8.38 3.68 -5.84
#